data_AF-A0A2T7PKK9-F1
#
_entry.id   AF-A0A2T7PKK9-F1
#
_cell.length_a   1.000
_cell.length_b   1.000
_cell.length_c   1.000
_cell.angle_alpha   90.00
_cell.angle_beta   90.00
_cell.angle_gamma   90.00
#
_symmetry.space_group_name_H-M   'P 1'
#
loop_
_entity.id
_entity.type
_entity.pdbx_description
1 polymer ?
#
loop_
_entity_poly.entity_id
_entity_poly.type
_entity_poly.pdbx_seq_one_letter_code
_entity_poly.pdbx_strand_id
1 'polypeptide(L)'
;MCNAVQQKIQCVFVTGVSNEPSNKRNNQSFKVTASDVLNPEIDFEDLSMATATEKVDGTCCLIQEFQGKPLLWARYDRKPNKAGDKKFQRYQAQLSLWKQSGEIGEQPQHKWDLGKDFKEVPANWITATGVDLVDGVAQPDSLGHTPGWVPVERKSRQYCWHLSAVDLDLGLGMVLCMKENNDKELVIRCVPLSQLCGKTCELIGTNVNGNPYVDLPTLSQKRVTIEVNATEFNIDTQATSQFSTLAAVNGVVVNQLRDIENILYDSR
;
A
#
# COMPACT_ATOMS: atom_id res chain seq x y z
N MET A 1 -9.90 -13.24 11.66
CA MET A 1 -9.09 -13.58 10.48
C MET A 1 -8.84 -12.28 9.73
N CYS A 2 -7.59 -11.90 9.50
CA CYS A 2 -7.27 -10.65 8.80
C CYS A 2 -7.10 -10.94 7.31
N ASN A 3 -8.01 -10.40 6.48
CA ASN A 3 -8.03 -10.58 5.03
C ASN A 3 -6.94 -9.68 4.39
N ALA A 4 -6.02 -10.29 3.64
CA ALA A 4 -5.05 -9.54 2.85
C ALA A 4 -5.74 -8.86 1.67
N VAL A 5 -5.27 -7.68 1.27
CA VAL A 5 -5.83 -6.93 0.13
C VAL A 5 -5.41 -7.65 -1.15
N GLN A 6 -6.34 -8.40 -1.76
CA GLN A 6 -6.06 -9.29 -2.88
C GLN A 6 -6.04 -8.57 -4.24
N GLN A 7 -6.88 -7.54 -4.38
CA GLN A 7 -7.03 -6.81 -5.64
C GLN A 7 -7.40 -5.35 -5.39
N LYS A 8 -6.95 -4.48 -6.28
CA LYS A 8 -7.41 -3.10 -6.31
C LYS A 8 -8.64 -3.04 -7.20
N ILE A 9 -9.82 -2.85 -6.61
CA ILE A 9 -11.03 -2.56 -7.39
C ILE A 9 -10.95 -1.17 -8.02
N GLN A 10 -11.69 -0.97 -9.11
CA GLN A 10 -11.88 0.38 -9.64
C GLN A 10 -12.49 1.29 -8.57
N CYS A 11 -12.27 2.61 -8.69
CA CYS A 11 -12.89 3.56 -7.78
C CYS A 11 -14.41 3.39 -7.78
N VAL A 12 -14.97 3.15 -6.58
CA VAL A 12 -16.42 2.96 -6.38
C VAL A 12 -17.22 4.23 -6.71
N PHE A 13 -16.57 5.39 -6.61
CA PHE A 13 -17.19 6.67 -6.89
C PHE A 13 -16.45 7.38 -8.01
N VAL A 14 -17.21 8.09 -8.84
CA VAL A 14 -16.66 8.95 -9.89
C VAL A 14 -15.89 10.09 -9.21
N THR A 15 -14.79 10.51 -9.83
CA THR A 15 -14.10 11.73 -9.40
C THR A 15 -14.89 12.94 -9.89
N GLY A 16 -15.38 13.77 -8.96
CA GLY A 16 -16.03 15.02 -9.30
C GLY A 16 -15.00 16.04 -9.79
N VAL A 17 -15.27 16.69 -10.92
CA VAL A 17 -14.47 17.81 -11.42
C VAL A 17 -15.39 18.99 -11.63
N SER A 18 -15.16 20.08 -10.91
CA SER A 18 -15.86 21.35 -11.10
C SER A 18 -14.91 22.43 -11.61
N ASN A 19 -15.44 23.42 -12.33
CA ASN A 19 -14.68 24.56 -12.83
C ASN A 19 -14.39 25.63 -11.75
N GLU A 20 -14.43 25.24 -10.48
CA GLU A 20 -14.05 26.10 -9.36
C GLU A 20 -12.55 25.97 -9.09
N PRO A 21 -11.85 27.04 -8.68
CA PRO A 21 -10.44 26.93 -8.31
C PRO A 21 -10.19 25.95 -7.15
N SER A 22 -9.04 25.26 -7.19
CA SER A 22 -8.63 24.37 -6.10
C SER A 22 -8.16 25.14 -4.87
N ASN A 23 -8.73 24.83 -3.70
CA ASN A 23 -8.27 25.38 -2.42
C ASN A 23 -6.90 24.81 -1.97
N LYS A 24 -6.44 23.71 -2.57
CA LYS A 24 -5.21 23.00 -2.17
C LYS A 24 -3.99 23.35 -3.02
N ARG A 25 -4.19 23.91 -4.21
CA ARG A 25 -3.10 24.19 -5.18
C ARG A 25 -3.34 25.52 -5.87
N ASN A 26 -2.43 26.48 -5.66
CA ASN A 26 -2.44 27.75 -6.38
C ASN A 26 -2.33 27.50 -7.89
N ASN A 27 -3.07 28.28 -8.68
CA ASN A 27 -3.13 28.24 -10.15
C ASN A 27 -3.80 27.01 -10.79
N GLN A 28 -4.54 26.21 -10.01
CA GLN A 28 -5.41 25.18 -10.57
C GLN A 28 -6.84 25.74 -10.71
N SER A 29 -7.31 25.94 -11.95
CA SER A 29 -8.61 26.54 -12.28
C SER A 29 -9.81 25.59 -12.17
N PHE A 30 -9.59 24.38 -11.66
CA PHE A 30 -10.61 23.35 -11.48
C PHE A 30 -10.39 22.64 -10.15
N LYS A 31 -11.46 22.14 -9.58
CA LYS A 31 -11.47 21.49 -8.27
C LYS A 31 -11.85 20.04 -8.47
N VAL A 32 -11.04 19.17 -7.88
CA VAL A 32 -11.24 17.72 -7.90
C VAL A 32 -11.78 17.31 -6.53
N THR A 33 -12.96 16.70 -6.50
CA THR A 33 -13.63 16.23 -5.28
C THR A 33 -13.92 14.73 -5.37
N ALA A 34 -13.97 14.07 -4.21
CA ALA A 34 -14.64 12.78 -4.13
C ALA A 34 -16.14 13.05 -4.30
N SER A 35 -16.78 12.43 -5.30
CA SER A 35 -18.24 12.49 -5.44
C SER A 35 -18.89 11.34 -4.68
N ASP A 36 -20.20 11.45 -4.49
CA ASP A 36 -21.09 10.39 -4.02
C ASP A 36 -21.73 9.61 -5.19
N VAL A 37 -21.38 9.93 -6.43
CA VAL A 37 -21.90 9.29 -7.63
C VAL A 37 -21.16 7.99 -7.88
N LEU A 38 -21.90 6.87 -7.92
CA LEU A 38 -21.33 5.56 -8.24
C LEU A 38 -20.74 5.56 -9.66
N ASN A 39 -19.57 4.93 -9.81
CA ASN A 39 -18.99 4.73 -11.13
C ASN A 39 -19.85 3.71 -11.91
N PRO A 40 -20.40 4.08 -13.09
CA PRO A 40 -21.27 3.18 -13.87
C PRO A 40 -20.54 1.95 -14.42
N GLU A 41 -19.21 1.94 -14.42
CA GLU A 41 -18.38 0.81 -14.85
C GLU A 41 -18.08 -0.19 -13.71
N ILE A 42 -18.68 -0.03 -12.53
CA ILE A 42 -18.49 -0.94 -11.40
C ILE A 42 -19.17 -2.27 -11.63
N ASP A 43 -18.45 -3.34 -11.33
CA ASP A 43 -19.02 -4.65 -11.11
C ASP A 43 -19.64 -4.73 -9.71
N PHE A 44 -20.96 -4.89 -9.65
CA PHE A 44 -21.70 -4.99 -8.39
C PHE A 44 -21.43 -6.29 -7.64
N GLU A 45 -21.02 -7.36 -8.32
CA GLU A 45 -20.65 -8.62 -7.66
C GLU A 45 -19.39 -8.42 -6.81
N ASP A 46 -18.35 -7.82 -7.40
CA ASP A 46 -17.11 -7.46 -6.70
C ASP A 46 -17.38 -6.54 -5.50
N LEU A 47 -18.25 -5.54 -5.66
CA LEU A 47 -18.60 -4.61 -4.59
C LEU A 47 -19.36 -5.31 -3.44
N SER A 48 -20.25 -6.25 -3.76
CA SER A 48 -21.04 -6.97 -2.75
C SER A 48 -20.18 -7.89 -1.86
N MET A 49 -19.07 -8.38 -2.41
CA MET A 49 -18.11 -9.22 -1.71
C MET A 49 -17.01 -8.41 -1.00
N ALA A 50 -16.93 -7.10 -1.25
CA ALA A 50 -15.92 -6.24 -0.67
C ALA A 50 -16.22 -5.93 0.81
N THR A 51 -15.20 -6.05 1.65
CA THR A 51 -15.25 -5.57 3.04
C THR A 51 -14.68 -4.15 3.08
N ALA A 52 -15.48 -3.18 3.49
CA ALA A 52 -14.99 -1.83 3.74
C ALA A 52 -14.01 -1.87 4.92
N THR A 53 -12.79 -1.39 4.69
CA THR A 53 -11.77 -1.22 5.73
C THR A 53 -11.38 0.24 5.82
N GLU A 54 -10.94 0.67 7.00
CA GLU A 54 -10.31 1.97 7.15
C GLU A 54 -9.08 2.03 6.24
N LYS A 55 -8.99 3.09 5.43
CA LYS A 55 -7.84 3.30 4.56
C LYS A 55 -6.74 3.95 5.37
N VAL A 56 -5.69 3.20 5.63
CA VAL A 56 -4.46 3.74 6.20
C VAL A 56 -3.53 4.10 5.06
N ASP A 57 -3.17 5.38 4.94
CA ASP A 57 -2.24 5.84 3.92
C ASP A 57 -0.82 5.38 4.26
N GLY A 58 -0.26 4.48 3.46
CA GLY A 58 1.11 4.00 3.63
C GLY A 58 1.73 3.51 2.34
N THR A 59 2.73 2.64 2.49
CA THR A 59 3.29 1.85 1.39
C THR A 59 2.96 0.38 1.60
N CYS A 60 2.19 -0.21 0.69
CA CYS A 60 1.89 -1.62 0.73
C CYS A 60 3.16 -2.48 0.67
N CYS A 61 3.22 -3.50 1.53
CA CYS A 61 4.32 -4.46 1.62
C CYS A 61 3.79 -5.89 1.76
N LEU A 62 4.64 -6.87 1.52
CA LEU A 62 4.36 -8.29 1.68
C LEU A 62 5.39 -8.87 2.64
N ILE A 63 4.98 -9.72 3.58
CA ILE A 63 5.95 -10.55 4.31
C ILE A 63 6.01 -11.91 3.62
N GLN A 64 7.19 -12.31 3.15
CA GLN A 64 7.36 -13.59 2.46
C GLN A 64 8.77 -14.14 2.62
N GLU A 65 8.90 -15.47 2.57
CA GLU A 65 10.18 -16.13 2.63
C GLU A 65 11.08 -15.76 1.45
N PHE A 66 12.33 -15.42 1.75
CA PHE A 66 13.40 -15.21 0.78
C PHE A 66 14.68 -15.81 1.36
N GLN A 67 15.34 -16.69 0.60
CA GLN A 67 16.58 -17.35 1.03
C GLN A 67 16.45 -18.07 2.39
N GLY A 68 15.31 -18.73 2.63
CA GLY A 68 15.05 -19.49 3.85
C GLY A 68 14.69 -18.66 5.08
N LYS A 69 14.44 -17.35 4.93
CA LYS A 69 14.03 -16.46 6.03
C LYS A 69 12.84 -15.59 5.63
N PRO A 70 11.87 -15.35 6.54
CA PRO A 70 10.82 -14.37 6.31
C PRO A 70 11.43 -12.96 6.20
N LEU A 71 11.19 -12.29 5.08
CA LEU A 71 11.58 -10.90 4.87
C LEU A 71 10.35 -10.05 4.56
N LEU A 72 10.50 -8.75 4.75
CA LEU A 72 9.59 -7.77 4.19
C LEU A 72 9.94 -7.53 2.72
N TRP A 73 8.91 -7.41 1.88
CA TRP A 73 9.00 -7.17 0.45
C TRP A 73 8.27 -5.87 0.12
N ALA A 74 8.93 -4.99 -0.61
CA ALA A 74 8.38 -3.72 -1.01
C ALA A 74 7.58 -3.87 -2.31
N ARG A 75 6.50 -3.10 -2.44
CA ARG A 75 5.75 -3.03 -3.69
C ARG A 75 6.63 -2.51 -4.83
N TYR A 76 6.65 -3.24 -5.94
CA TYR A 76 7.36 -2.87 -7.16
C TYR A 76 6.50 -3.20 -8.38
N ASP A 77 5.84 -2.18 -8.95
CA ASP A 77 5.09 -2.36 -10.19
C ASP A 77 6.03 -2.27 -11.39
N ARG A 78 6.00 -3.28 -12.26
CA ARG A 78 6.59 -3.15 -13.59
C ARG A 78 5.74 -2.16 -14.39
N LYS A 79 6.38 -1.13 -14.92
CA LYS A 79 5.72 -0.04 -15.65
C LYS A 79 6.20 0.00 -17.10
N PRO A 80 5.47 0.69 -17.99
CA PRO A 80 5.94 0.90 -19.33
C PRO A 80 7.25 1.71 -19.31
N ASN A 81 8.07 1.49 -20.32
CA ASN A 81 9.23 2.34 -20.57
C ASN A 81 8.81 3.57 -21.39
N LYS A 82 9.75 4.47 -21.69
CA LYS A 82 9.47 5.72 -22.40
C LYS A 82 8.84 5.52 -23.78
N ALA A 83 9.14 4.41 -24.47
CA ALA A 83 8.54 4.09 -25.75
C ALA A 83 7.11 3.55 -25.59
N GLY A 84 6.92 2.62 -24.65
CA GLY A 84 5.59 2.10 -24.28
C GLY A 84 4.63 3.21 -23.84
N ASP A 85 5.07 4.10 -22.94
CA ASP A 85 4.28 5.25 -22.48
C ASP A 85 3.86 6.15 -23.65
N LYS A 86 4.77 6.48 -24.57
CA LYS A 86 4.44 7.30 -25.74
C LYS A 86 3.44 6.62 -26.66
N LYS A 87 3.57 5.31 -26.86
CA LYS A 87 2.65 4.51 -27.67
C LYS A 87 1.26 4.50 -27.04
N PHE A 88 1.18 4.32 -25.72
CA PHE A 88 -0.09 4.34 -24.99
C PHE A 88 -0.74 5.72 -24.98
N GLN A 89 0.03 6.81 -24.80
CA GLN A 89 -0.49 8.18 -24.88
C GLN A 89 -1.11 8.49 -26.25
N ARG A 90 -0.48 8.03 -27.34
CA ARG A 90 -1.05 8.17 -28.69
C ARG A 90 -2.38 7.43 -28.83
N TYR A 91 -2.44 6.21 -28.32
CA TYR A 91 -3.67 5.42 -28.29
C TYR A 91 -4.77 6.14 -27.49
N GLN A 92 -4.47 6.62 -26.28
CA GLN A 92 -5.43 7.34 -25.44
C GLN A 92 -5.95 8.62 -26.13
N ALA A 93 -5.08 9.35 -26.84
CA ALA A 93 -5.50 10.51 -27.64
C ALA A 93 -6.43 10.12 -28.79
N GLN A 94 -6.12 9.06 -29.53
CA GLN A 94 -6.98 8.54 -30.59
C GLN A 94 -8.33 8.06 -30.05
N LEU A 95 -8.32 7.32 -28.94
CA LEU A 95 -9.53 6.83 -28.29
C LEU A 95 -10.42 8.00 -27.81
N SER A 96 -9.81 9.05 -27.25
CA SER A 96 -10.52 10.25 -26.85
C SER A 96 -11.18 10.95 -28.04
N LEU A 97 -10.47 11.10 -29.16
CA LEU A 97 -11.03 11.68 -30.39
C LEU A 97 -12.17 10.84 -30.97
N TRP A 98 -12.03 9.51 -30.97
CA TRP A 98 -13.08 8.59 -31.41
C TRP A 98 -14.34 8.71 -30.54
N LYS A 99 -14.19 8.74 -29.21
CA LYS A 99 -15.32 8.98 -28.29
C LYS A 99 -15.99 10.34 -28.54
N GLN A 100 -15.20 11.39 -28.77
CA GLN A 100 -15.74 12.73 -29.09
C GLN A 100 -16.46 12.79 -30.45
N SER A 101 -16.11 11.90 -31.39
CA SER A 101 -16.79 11.80 -32.68
C SER A 101 -18.18 11.15 -32.61
N GLY A 102 -18.63 10.73 -31.43
CA GLY A 102 -19.84 9.91 -31.28
C GLY A 102 -19.60 8.46 -31.68
N GLU A 103 -18.37 7.96 -31.48
CA GLU A 103 -17.98 6.57 -31.76
C GLU A 103 -18.10 6.18 -33.24
N ILE A 104 -17.94 7.15 -34.13
CA ILE A 104 -18.04 6.96 -35.57
C ILE A 104 -16.74 6.35 -36.10
N GLY A 105 -16.87 5.21 -36.80
CA GLY A 105 -15.74 4.51 -37.42
C GLY A 105 -15.11 3.46 -36.50
N GLU A 106 -13.96 2.93 -36.91
CA GLU A 106 -13.27 1.86 -36.18
C GLU A 106 -12.71 2.37 -34.85
N GLN A 107 -13.01 1.65 -33.78
CA GLN A 107 -12.46 1.94 -32.46
C GLN A 107 -10.94 1.72 -32.47
N PRO A 108 -10.13 2.70 -32.02
CA PRO A 108 -8.70 2.49 -31.86
C PRO A 108 -8.42 1.27 -30.98
N GLN A 109 -7.42 0.47 -31.34
CA GLN A 109 -6.99 -0.68 -30.57
C GLN A 109 -5.58 -0.49 -30.02
N HIS A 110 -5.30 -1.10 -28.87
CA HIS A 110 -3.98 -1.10 -28.26
C HIS A 110 -3.59 -2.49 -27.80
N LYS A 111 -2.36 -2.88 -28.13
CA LYS A 111 -1.73 -4.10 -27.63
C LYS A 111 -0.33 -3.80 -27.15
N TRP A 112 -0.05 -4.22 -25.93
CA TRP A 112 1.26 -4.16 -25.30
C TRP A 112 2.22 -5.20 -25.88
N ASP A 113 3.46 -4.79 -26.18
CA ASP A 113 4.57 -5.71 -26.46
C ASP A 113 5.38 -5.90 -25.17
N LEU A 114 5.22 -7.03 -24.49
CA LEU A 114 5.84 -7.31 -23.20
C LEU A 114 7.37 -7.29 -23.23
N GLY A 115 7.98 -7.49 -24.40
CA GLY A 115 9.44 -7.48 -24.58
C GLY A 115 10.01 -6.09 -24.87
N LYS A 116 9.19 -5.16 -25.38
CA LYS A 116 9.67 -3.84 -25.85
C LYS A 116 9.06 -2.64 -25.15
N ASP A 117 7.85 -2.75 -24.64
CA ASP A 117 7.10 -1.61 -24.12
C ASP A 117 7.32 -1.36 -22.63
N PHE A 118 8.02 -2.25 -21.91
CA PHE A 118 8.16 -2.21 -20.45
C PHE A 118 9.58 -2.06 -19.97
N LYS A 119 9.74 -1.63 -18.71
CA LYS A 119 11.01 -1.68 -18.00
C LYS A 119 11.34 -3.12 -17.60
N GLU A 120 12.64 -3.40 -17.47
CA GLU A 120 13.10 -4.62 -16.83
C GLU A 120 12.78 -4.58 -15.34
N VAL A 121 12.53 -5.76 -14.76
CA VAL A 121 12.32 -5.92 -13.34
C VAL A 121 13.61 -6.42 -12.67
N PRO A 122 13.82 -6.14 -11.37
CA PRO A 122 14.94 -6.72 -10.63
C PRO A 122 14.91 -8.25 -10.62
N ALA A 123 16.08 -8.89 -10.44
CA ALA A 123 16.23 -10.35 -10.51
C ALA A 123 15.32 -11.14 -9.56
N ASN A 124 15.11 -10.61 -8.34
CA ASN A 124 14.27 -11.25 -7.32
C ASN A 124 12.83 -10.72 -7.33
N TRP A 125 12.41 -10.05 -8.40
CA TRP A 125 11.04 -9.58 -8.52
C TRP A 125 10.09 -10.77 -8.66
N ILE A 126 9.02 -10.76 -7.87
CA ILE A 126 7.93 -11.73 -7.98
C ILE A 126 6.64 -11.00 -8.34
N THR A 127 5.80 -11.66 -9.11
CA THR A 127 4.47 -11.13 -9.47
C THR A 127 3.57 -11.13 -8.24
N ALA A 128 2.74 -10.10 -8.10
CA ALA A 128 1.73 -10.09 -7.04
C ALA A 128 0.63 -11.11 -7.33
N THR A 129 0.04 -11.67 -6.27
CA THR A 129 -1.15 -12.52 -6.38
C THR A 129 -2.27 -11.78 -7.11
N GLY A 130 -3.00 -12.48 -7.98
CA GLY A 130 -4.14 -11.93 -8.73
C GLY A 130 -3.76 -11.25 -10.06
N VAL A 131 -2.49 -11.18 -10.42
CA VAL A 131 -2.09 -10.77 -11.77
C VAL A 131 -2.34 -11.91 -12.75
N ASP A 132 -3.00 -11.59 -13.87
CA ASP A 132 -3.26 -12.55 -14.93
C ASP A 132 -1.96 -13.10 -15.53
N LEU A 133 -1.92 -14.41 -15.70
CA LEU A 133 -0.81 -15.13 -16.32
C LEU A 133 -1.29 -15.74 -17.63
N VAL A 134 -0.59 -15.42 -18.73
CA VAL A 134 -0.76 -16.09 -20.02
C VAL A 134 0.53 -16.81 -20.32
N ASP A 135 0.46 -18.14 -20.45
CA ASP A 135 1.64 -19.02 -20.63
C ASP A 135 2.73 -18.80 -19.56
N GLY A 136 2.31 -18.54 -18.31
CA GLY A 136 3.22 -18.24 -17.20
C GLY A 136 3.81 -16.83 -17.19
N VAL A 137 3.44 -15.98 -18.15
CA VAL A 137 3.91 -14.59 -18.23
C VAL A 137 2.87 -13.65 -17.65
N ALA A 138 3.30 -12.85 -16.67
CA ALA A 138 2.48 -11.83 -16.03
C ALA A 138 2.05 -10.74 -17.00
N GLN A 139 0.73 -10.51 -17.07
CA GLN A 139 0.14 -9.52 -17.96
C GLN A 139 0.00 -8.16 -17.27
N PRO A 140 0.21 -7.05 -17.98
CA PRO A 140 -0.10 -5.72 -17.49
C PRO A 140 -1.61 -5.48 -17.45
N ASP A 141 -2.06 -4.63 -16.54
CA ASP A 141 -3.41 -4.10 -16.54
C ASP A 141 -3.68 -3.19 -17.75
N SER A 142 -4.91 -2.66 -17.83
CA SER A 142 -5.33 -1.74 -18.89
C SER A 142 -4.52 -0.45 -18.98
N LEU A 143 -3.78 -0.09 -17.92
CA LEU A 143 -2.92 1.08 -17.83
C LEU A 143 -1.44 0.75 -18.07
N GLY A 144 -1.09 -0.52 -18.29
CA GLY A 144 0.29 -0.94 -18.51
C GLY A 144 1.08 -1.21 -17.22
N HIS A 145 0.43 -1.43 -16.07
CA HIS A 145 1.10 -1.79 -14.84
C HIS A 145 1.01 -3.29 -14.58
N THR A 146 2.14 -3.91 -14.19
CA THR A 146 2.15 -5.27 -13.66
C THR A 146 2.59 -5.24 -12.20
N PRO A 147 1.63 -5.39 -11.26
CA PRO A 147 1.88 -5.55 -9.83
C PRO A 147 2.95 -6.57 -9.47
N GLY A 148 3.85 -6.23 -8.53
CA GLY A 148 4.79 -7.19 -7.98
C GLY A 148 5.55 -6.71 -6.76
N TRP A 149 6.53 -7.50 -6.35
CA TRP A 149 7.24 -7.36 -5.08
C TRP A 149 8.73 -7.57 -5.27
N VAL A 150 9.54 -6.90 -4.45
CA VAL A 150 10.99 -7.15 -4.35
C VAL A 150 11.39 -7.27 -2.89
N PRO A 151 12.33 -8.16 -2.54
CA PRO A 151 12.75 -8.35 -1.16
C PRO A 151 13.46 -7.10 -0.65
N VAL A 152 13.17 -6.70 0.58
CA VAL A 152 13.85 -5.62 1.27
C VAL A 152 15.09 -6.16 1.97
N GLU A 153 16.22 -6.07 1.29
CA GLU A 153 17.52 -6.48 1.83
C GLU A 153 18.13 -5.39 2.72
N ARG A 154 18.94 -5.78 3.71
CA ARG A 154 19.57 -4.89 4.71
C ARG A 154 20.29 -3.67 4.11
N LYS A 155 20.89 -3.82 2.93
CA LYS A 155 21.67 -2.76 2.26
C LYS A 155 20.82 -1.91 1.31
N SER A 156 19.51 -2.13 1.24
CA SER A 156 18.63 -1.40 0.34
C SER A 156 18.41 0.03 0.83
N ARG A 157 19.17 0.98 0.26
CA ARG A 157 18.98 2.42 0.53
C ARG A 157 17.61 2.91 0.09
N GLN A 158 17.03 2.32 -0.95
CA GLN A 158 15.70 2.68 -1.45
C GLN A 158 14.60 2.33 -0.44
N TYR A 159 14.79 1.28 0.36
CA TYR A 159 13.79 0.75 1.28
C TYR A 159 14.17 0.97 2.76
N CYS A 160 14.94 2.01 3.06
CA CYS A 160 15.37 2.32 4.44
C CYS A 160 14.20 2.47 5.42
N TRP A 161 13.06 3.02 4.97
CA TRP A 161 11.85 3.13 5.78
C TRP A 161 11.22 1.77 6.09
N HIS A 162 11.26 0.84 5.15
CA HIS A 162 10.75 -0.51 5.37
C HIS A 162 11.63 -1.24 6.39
N LEU A 163 12.94 -1.05 6.30
CA LEU A 163 13.91 -1.59 7.25
C LEU A 163 13.75 -1.00 8.67
N SER A 164 13.12 0.16 8.85
CA SER A 164 12.86 0.67 10.20
C SER A 164 11.71 -0.03 10.93
N ALA A 165 10.82 -0.72 10.21
CA ALA A 165 9.67 -1.41 10.78
C ALA A 165 9.93 -2.88 11.14
N VAL A 166 11.12 -3.39 10.80
CA VAL A 166 11.50 -4.79 10.99
C VAL A 166 12.92 -4.92 11.51
N ASP A 167 13.15 -5.93 12.34
CA ASP A 167 14.48 -6.41 12.68
C ASP A 167 14.74 -7.71 11.90
N LEU A 168 15.62 -7.64 10.88
CA LEU A 168 15.92 -8.78 10.02
C LEU A 168 16.84 -9.83 10.69
N ASP A 169 17.58 -9.46 11.73
CA ASP A 169 18.45 -10.42 12.45
C ASP A 169 17.62 -11.28 13.39
N LEU A 170 16.67 -10.65 14.09
CA LEU A 170 15.76 -11.28 15.04
C LEU A 170 14.50 -11.84 14.35
N GLY A 171 14.26 -11.48 13.09
CA GLY A 171 13.08 -11.91 12.33
C GLY A 171 11.78 -11.36 12.90
N LEU A 172 11.79 -10.12 13.40
CA LEU A 172 10.64 -9.47 14.04
C LEU A 172 10.12 -8.29 13.21
N GLY A 173 8.82 -8.03 13.30
CA GLY A 173 8.19 -6.82 12.79
C GLY A 173 7.38 -6.11 13.87
N MET A 174 7.31 -4.79 13.78
CA MET A 174 6.39 -3.98 14.58
C MET A 174 5.07 -3.83 13.84
N VAL A 175 3.96 -4.20 14.47
CA VAL A 175 2.63 -4.18 13.87
C VAL A 175 1.68 -3.37 14.74
N LEU A 176 0.92 -2.48 14.12
CA LEU A 176 -0.23 -1.82 14.74
C LEU A 176 -1.45 -2.72 14.58
N CYS A 177 -2.08 -3.10 15.69
CA CYS A 177 -3.28 -3.94 15.67
C CYS A 177 -4.30 -3.50 16.73
N MET A 178 -5.53 -3.97 16.62
CA MET A 178 -6.54 -3.78 17.67
C MET A 178 -6.12 -4.48 18.96
N LYS A 179 -6.37 -3.83 20.10
CA LYS A 179 -6.19 -4.47 21.40
C LYS A 179 -7.20 -5.59 21.58
N GLU A 180 -6.75 -6.71 22.13
CA GLU A 180 -7.65 -7.81 22.46
C GLU A 180 -8.74 -7.34 23.42
N ASN A 181 -9.99 -7.70 23.11
CA ASN A 181 -11.17 -7.33 23.89
C ASN A 181 -11.44 -5.83 23.99
N ASN A 182 -10.83 -4.99 23.14
CA ASN A 182 -11.14 -3.57 23.06
C ASN A 182 -11.09 -3.06 21.61
N ASP A 183 -12.26 -2.82 21.03
CA ASP A 183 -12.46 -2.36 19.66
C ASP A 183 -12.21 -0.84 19.47
N LYS A 184 -11.84 -0.14 20.55
CA LYS A 184 -11.55 1.30 20.58
C LYS A 184 -10.08 1.62 20.81
N GLU A 185 -9.23 0.62 21.03
CA GLU A 185 -7.80 0.82 21.28
C GLU A 185 -6.94 0.10 20.23
N LEU A 186 -5.94 0.81 19.74
CA LEU A 186 -4.87 0.25 18.91
C LEU A 186 -3.61 0.10 19.76
N VAL A 187 -2.89 -1.00 19.56
CA VAL A 187 -1.61 -1.31 20.21
C VAL A 187 -0.54 -1.65 19.18
N ILE A 188 0.70 -1.24 19.47
CA ILE A 188 1.87 -1.66 18.70
C ILE A 188 2.42 -2.92 19.34
N ARG A 189 2.49 -4.02 18.60
CA ARG A 189 3.09 -5.28 19.05
C ARG A 189 4.32 -5.61 18.22
N CYS A 190 5.33 -6.20 18.86
CA CYS A 190 6.39 -6.91 18.14
C CYS A 190 5.92 -8.34 17.89
N VAL A 191 6.00 -8.80 16.64
CA VAL A 191 5.60 -10.16 16.26
C VAL A 191 6.66 -10.80 15.37
N PRO A 192 6.85 -12.13 15.39
CA PRO A 192 7.70 -12.82 14.44
C PRO A 192 7.20 -12.64 13.01
N LEU A 193 8.09 -12.30 12.08
CA LEU A 193 7.78 -12.17 10.65
C LEU A 193 7.24 -13.48 10.06
N SER A 194 7.64 -14.63 10.61
CA SER A 194 7.10 -15.94 10.23
C SER A 194 5.58 -16.05 10.43
N GLN A 195 5.01 -15.40 11.45
CA GLN A 195 3.56 -15.39 11.68
C GLN A 195 2.80 -14.51 10.66
N LEU A 196 3.53 -13.64 9.96
CA LEU A 196 3.01 -12.74 8.93
C LEU A 196 3.30 -13.24 7.52
N CYS A 197 4.03 -14.34 7.36
CA CYS A 197 4.43 -14.86 6.04
C CYS A 197 3.20 -15.13 5.15
N GLY A 198 3.28 -14.69 3.89
CA GLY A 198 2.19 -14.73 2.92
C GLY A 198 1.16 -13.59 3.08
N LYS A 199 1.32 -12.69 4.04
CA LYS A 199 0.38 -11.59 4.27
C LYS A 199 0.88 -10.27 3.69
N THR A 200 -0.03 -9.51 3.10
CA THR A 200 0.20 -8.11 2.77
C THR A 200 -0.04 -7.25 4.00
N CYS A 201 0.82 -6.27 4.21
CA CYS A 201 0.70 -5.26 5.26
C CYS A 201 0.79 -3.87 4.62
N GLU A 202 0.44 -2.84 5.39
CA GLU A 202 0.64 -1.45 4.99
C GLU A 202 1.72 -0.86 5.89
N LEU A 203 2.84 -0.44 5.30
CA LEU A 203 3.86 0.31 6.02
C LEU A 203 3.35 1.73 6.23
N ILE A 204 2.93 2.02 7.45
CA ILE A 204 2.59 3.36 7.87
C ILE A 204 3.87 4.16 8.09
N GLY A 205 3.91 5.38 7.54
CA GLY A 205 5.01 6.30 7.82
C GLY A 205 4.97 6.80 9.27
N THR A 206 5.81 7.78 9.60
CA THR A 206 5.72 8.49 10.89
C THR A 206 4.38 9.22 11.06
N ASN A 207 3.69 9.52 9.96
CA ASN A 207 2.36 10.14 9.94
C ASN A 207 1.29 9.10 9.59
N VAL A 208 0.43 8.76 10.56
CA VAL A 208 -0.83 8.08 10.28
C VAL A 208 -1.84 9.15 9.86
N ASN A 209 -2.13 9.25 8.56
CA ASN A 209 -3.22 10.09 8.07
C ASN A 209 -4.55 9.40 8.39
N GLY A 210 -4.98 9.46 9.64
CA GLY A 210 -6.25 8.91 10.12
C GLY A 210 -7.45 9.78 9.74
N ASN A 211 -7.47 10.34 8.53
CA ASN A 211 -8.64 11.05 8.05
C ASN A 211 -9.68 10.01 7.59
N PRO A 212 -10.77 9.76 8.35
CA PRO A 212 -11.88 9.01 7.83
C PRO A 212 -12.40 9.75 6.60
N TYR A 213 -12.45 9.05 5.46
CA TYR A 213 -13.34 9.49 4.40
C TYR A 213 -14.76 9.23 4.91
N VAL A 214 -15.55 10.31 4.94
CA VAL A 214 -16.99 10.42 5.26
C VAL A 214 -17.41 10.47 6.75
N ASP A 215 -18.36 11.37 7.01
CA ASP A 215 -19.09 11.66 8.28
C ASP A 215 -19.75 10.42 8.90
N LEU A 216 -18.93 9.53 9.45
CA LEU A 216 -19.36 8.55 10.45
C LEU A 216 -18.86 9.04 11.81
N PRO A 217 -19.63 8.86 12.90
CA PRO A 217 -19.21 9.24 14.25
C PRO A 217 -18.14 8.26 14.76
N THR A 218 -16.99 8.16 14.11
CA THR A 218 -16.00 7.10 14.36
C THR A 218 -14.60 7.51 13.90
N LEU A 219 -13.82 8.11 14.82
CA LEU A 219 -12.36 7.94 15.02
C LEU A 219 -11.78 8.98 15.98
N SER A 220 -12.45 10.11 16.18
CA SER A 220 -12.07 11.15 17.16
C SER A 220 -12.04 10.69 18.63
N GLN A 221 -12.27 9.41 18.91
CA GLN A 221 -12.29 8.82 20.26
C GLN A 221 -11.49 7.51 20.41
N LYS A 222 -10.76 7.03 19.39
CA LYS A 222 -9.91 5.85 19.59
C LYS A 222 -8.58 6.28 20.21
N ARG A 223 -8.28 5.78 21.42
CA ARG A 223 -6.97 5.98 22.05
C ARG A 223 -6.00 4.96 21.47
N VAL A 224 -4.91 5.43 20.89
CA VAL A 224 -3.77 4.56 20.59
C VAL A 224 -2.96 4.42 21.87
N THR A 225 -2.76 3.19 22.34
CA THR A 225 -1.94 2.90 23.51
C THR A 225 -0.76 2.07 23.05
N ILE A 226 0.46 2.53 23.29
CA ILE A 226 1.66 1.77 22.91
C ILE A 226 1.97 0.77 24.04
N GLU A 227 1.60 -0.49 23.85
CA GLU A 227 1.95 -1.59 24.75
C GLU A 227 3.12 -2.39 24.17
N VAL A 228 4.34 -2.10 24.60
CA VAL A 228 5.50 -2.93 24.28
C VAL A 228 5.49 -4.16 25.19
N ASN A 229 4.71 -5.19 24.82
CA ASN A 229 4.73 -6.47 25.52
C ASN A 229 5.99 -7.27 25.13
N ALA A 230 7.03 -7.16 25.93
CA ALA A 230 8.24 -7.98 25.81
C ALA A 230 8.04 -9.44 26.30
N THR A 231 6.85 -9.77 26.80
CA THR A 231 6.56 -10.99 27.59
C THR A 231 5.97 -12.15 26.79
N GLU A 232 5.51 -11.96 25.55
CA GLU A 232 5.07 -13.08 24.69
C GLU A 232 6.22 -13.74 23.92
N PHE A 233 7.41 -13.18 24.07
CA PHE A 233 8.63 -13.76 23.55
C PHE A 233 9.16 -14.77 24.57
N ASN A 234 8.93 -16.05 24.31
CA ASN A 234 9.70 -17.13 24.92
C ASN A 234 11.13 -17.12 24.34
N ILE A 235 11.77 -15.95 24.36
CA ILE A 235 13.15 -15.76 23.98
C ILE A 235 13.93 -15.80 25.28
N ASP A 236 14.84 -16.76 25.32
CA ASP A 236 15.84 -16.98 26.36
C ASP A 236 16.34 -15.64 26.95
N THR A 237 16.37 -15.55 28.27
CA THR A 237 16.51 -14.31 29.07
C THR A 237 17.76 -13.46 28.77
N GLN A 238 18.69 -13.96 27.94
CA GLN A 238 19.80 -13.18 27.39
C GLN A 238 19.38 -12.19 26.29
N ALA A 239 18.37 -12.50 25.47
CA ALA A 239 17.92 -11.60 24.40
C ALA A 239 17.11 -10.42 24.92
N THR A 240 16.45 -10.54 26.06
CA THR A 240 15.67 -9.46 26.69
C THR A 240 16.58 -8.27 27.06
N SER A 241 17.83 -8.55 27.43
CA SER A 241 18.87 -7.52 27.62
C SER A 241 19.29 -6.85 26.31
N GLN A 242 19.21 -7.57 25.18
CA GLN A 242 19.49 -7.02 23.86
C GLN A 242 18.33 -6.17 23.33
N PHE A 243 17.06 -6.42 23.74
CA PHE A 243 15.89 -5.63 23.34
C PHE A 243 15.76 -4.29 24.06
N SER A 244 16.07 -4.21 25.36
CA SER A 244 16.22 -2.93 26.06
C SER A 244 17.38 -2.12 25.46
N THR A 245 18.43 -2.83 25.03
CA THR A 245 19.52 -2.25 24.24
C THR A 245 19.07 -1.90 22.83
N LEU A 246 18.13 -2.60 22.18
CA LEU A 246 17.64 -2.32 20.83
C LEU A 246 16.77 -1.05 20.78
N ALA A 247 15.92 -0.85 21.79
CA ALA A 247 15.20 0.41 22.00
C ALA A 247 16.15 1.59 22.24
N ALA A 248 17.27 1.35 22.94
CA ALA A 248 18.31 2.35 23.20
C ALA A 248 19.30 2.57 22.04
N VAL A 249 19.60 1.53 21.25
CA VAL A 249 20.63 1.50 20.19
C VAL A 249 20.05 1.97 18.87
N ASN A 250 18.78 1.67 18.57
CA ASN A 250 18.25 2.12 17.30
C ASN A 250 17.92 3.60 17.28
N GLY A 251 17.48 4.24 18.38
CA GLY A 251 17.12 5.67 18.41
C GLY A 251 15.94 6.07 17.48
N VAL A 252 15.76 5.36 16.37
CA VAL A 252 14.74 5.42 15.34
C VAL A 252 13.43 4.89 15.88
N VAL A 253 13.41 3.80 16.64
CA VAL A 253 12.17 3.31 17.28
C VAL A 253 11.67 4.34 18.30
N VAL A 254 12.54 4.87 19.16
CA VAL A 254 12.15 5.91 20.14
C VAL A 254 11.77 7.22 19.46
N ASN A 255 12.44 7.62 18.37
CA ASN A 255 12.08 8.82 17.61
C ASN A 255 10.77 8.63 16.83
N GLN A 256 10.54 7.46 16.21
CA GLN A 256 9.26 7.14 15.54
C GLN A 256 8.10 7.05 16.53
N LEU A 257 8.34 6.52 17.74
CA LEU A 257 7.35 6.51 18.83
C LEU A 257 7.05 7.93 19.34
N ARG A 258 8.06 8.79 19.49
CA ARG A 258 7.88 10.22 19.83
C ARG A 258 7.12 10.97 18.73
N ASP A 259 7.40 10.66 17.46
CA ASP A 259 6.69 11.27 16.33
C ASP A 259 5.21 10.83 16.31
N ILE A 260 4.92 9.55 16.56
CA ILE A 260 3.55 9.02 16.69
C ILE A 260 2.82 9.65 17.89
N GLU A 261 3.49 9.76 19.05
CA GLU A 261 2.91 10.42 20.24
C GLU A 261 2.59 11.89 19.96
N ASN A 262 3.51 12.66 19.36
CA ASN A 262 3.27 14.06 19.05
C ASN A 262 2.08 14.26 18.10
N ILE A 263 1.88 13.36 17.14
CA ILE A 263 0.79 13.45 16.14
C ILE A 263 -0.58 13.16 16.77
N LEU A 264 -0.66 12.24 17.73
CA LEU A 264 -1.90 11.96 18.46
C LEU A 264 -2.31 13.09 19.40
N TYR A 265 -1.37 13.96 19.80
CA TYR A 265 -1.63 15.11 20.65
C TYR A 265 -1.80 16.42 19.87
N ASP A 266 -1.21 16.58 18.68
CA ASP A 266 -1.35 17.77 17.82
C ASP A 266 -2.61 17.77 16.93
N SER A 267 -3.41 16.70 16.93
CA SER A 267 -4.72 16.66 16.26
C SER A 267 -5.89 17.09 17.18
N ARG A 268 -5.65 17.96 18.16
CA ARG A 268 -6.69 18.61 18.99
C ARG A 268 -7.02 20.01 18.51
#